data_AF-A0A7W3ZAJ7-F1
#
_entry.id   AF-A0A7W3ZAJ7-F1
#
_cell.length_a   1.000
_cell.length_b   1.000
_cell.length_c   1.000
_cell.angle_alpha   90.00
_cell.angle_beta   90.00
_cell.angle_gamma   90.00
#
_symmetry.space_group_name_H-M   'P 1'
#
loop_
_entity.id
_entity.type
_entity.pdbx_description
1 polymer ?
#
loop_
_entity_poly.entity_id
_entity_poly.type
_entity_poly.pdbx_seq_one_letter_code
_entity_poly.pdbx_strand_id
1 'polypeptide(L)' 'MPERNPLRILRKCADWFENRGVYIPGEESRAVDPVRDFGWLMVAWGAGVAVFILLFAFAV' A
#
# COMPACT_ATOMS: atom_id res chain seq x y z
N MET A 1 -12.05 20.89 12.94
CA MET A 1 -11.49 20.48 11.63
C MET A 1 -10.89 19.11 11.83
N PRO A 2 -11.22 18.08 11.03
CA PRO A 2 -10.65 16.76 11.27
C PRO A 2 -9.16 16.86 10.97
N GLU A 3 -8.33 16.76 12.00
CA GLU A 3 -6.89 16.69 11.86
C GLU A 3 -6.58 15.57 10.87
N ARG A 4 -6.08 15.96 9.69
CA ARG A 4 -5.57 15.05 8.68
C ARG A 4 -4.30 14.43 9.24
N ASN A 5 -4.44 13.45 10.12
CA ASN A 5 -3.31 12.70 10.63
C ASN A 5 -2.87 11.71 9.53
N PRO A 6 -1.74 11.95 8.83
CA PRO A 6 -1.32 11.14 7.69
C PRO A 6 -1.11 9.67 8.06
N LEU A 7 -0.74 9.40 9.32
CA LEU A 7 -0.59 8.04 9.86
C LEU A 7 -1.90 7.26 9.87
N ARG A 8 -3.05 7.93 10.01
CA ARG A 8 -4.37 7.30 9.99
C ARG A 8 -4.75 6.84 8.58
N ILE A 9 -4.24 7.52 7.56
CA ILE A 9 -4.45 7.13 6.15
C ILE A 9 -3.60 5.89 5.85
N LEU A 10 -2.33 5.88 6.26
CA LEU A 10 -1.46 4.71 6.16
C LEU A 10 -2.05 3.47 6.84
N ARG A 11 -2.58 3.62 8.06
CA ARG A 11 -3.22 2.52 8.78
C ARG A 11 -4.45 1.99 8.05
N LYS A 12 -5.32 2.87 7.54
CA LYS A 12 -6.48 2.45 6.74
C LYS A 12 -6.08 1.71 5.46
N CYS A 13 -4.98 2.12 4.83
CA CYS A 13 -4.42 1.39 3.69
C CYS A 13 -3.95 0.00 4.12
N ALA A 14 -3.20 -0.12 5.22
CA ALA A 14 -2.76 -1.41 5.75
C ALA A 14 -3.94 -2.34 6.09
N ASP A 15 -4.95 -1.84 6.79
CA ASP A 15 -6.15 -2.60 7.16
C ASP A 15 -6.95 -3.04 5.92
N TRP A 16 -7.03 -2.20 4.88
CA TRP A 16 -7.66 -2.53 3.60
C TRP A 16 -6.91 -3.62 2.84
N PHE A 17 -5.58 -3.61 2.92
CA PHE A 17 -4.72 -4.62 2.33
C PHE A 17 -4.79 -5.96 3.07
N GLU A 18 -4.82 -5.95 4.40
CA GLU A 18 -4.94 -7.16 5.21
C GLU A 18 -6.25 -7.90 4.88
N ASN A 19 -7.36 -7.16 4.77
CA ASN A 19 -8.66 -7.73 4.37
C ASN A 19 -8.72 -8.24 2.92
N ARG A 20 -7.82 -7.83 2.03
CA ARG A 20 -7.78 -8.27 0.61
C ARG A 20 -6.64 -9.24 0.30
N GLY A 21 -5.62 -9.28 1.15
CA GLY A 21 -4.31 -9.87 0.88
C GLY A 21 -4.10 -11.26 1.45
N VAL A 22 -5.04 -11.83 2.20
CA VAL A 22 -4.86 -13.18 2.74
C VAL A 22 -4.89 -14.19 1.59
N TYR A 23 -3.71 -14.63 1.20
CA TYR A 23 -3.46 -15.80 0.39
C TYR A 23 -4.12 -17.02 1.07
N ILE A 24 -5.03 -17.69 0.36
CA ILE A 24 -5.65 -18.94 0.82
C ILE A 24 -4.88 -20.07 0.11
N PRO A 25 -4.11 -20.89 0.83
CA PRO A 25 -3.36 -21.99 0.21
C PRO A 25 -4.35 -23.06 -0.27
N GLY A 26 -4.29 -23.42 -1.56
CA GLY A 26 -5.10 -24.52 -2.13
C GLY A 26 -5.77 -24.25 -3.48
N GLU A 27 -5.64 -23.05 -4.05
CA GLU A 27 -6.30 -22.69 -5.31
C GLU A 27 -5.26 -22.45 -6.42
N GLU A 28 -4.62 -23.53 -6.86
CA GLU A 28 -3.48 -23.51 -7.80
C GLU A 28 -3.81 -23.01 -9.22
N SER A 29 -5.07 -22.68 -9.51
CA SER A 29 -5.52 -22.25 -10.84
C SER A 29 -6.50 -21.07 -10.80
N ARG A 30 -6.30 -20.11 -9.90
CA ARG A 30 -7.08 -18.86 -9.92
C ARG A 30 -6.46 -17.85 -10.89
N ALA A 31 -7.30 -17.19 -11.68
CA ALA A 31 -6.87 -16.07 -12.53
C ALA A 31 -6.21 -14.99 -11.68
N VAL A 32 -5.07 -14.47 -12.15
CA VAL A 32 -4.31 -13.38 -11.50
C VAL A 32 -5.26 -12.23 -11.19
N ASP A 33 -5.35 -11.84 -9.92
CA ASP A 33 -6.10 -10.67 -9.48
C ASP A 33 -5.09 -9.53 -9.32
N PRO A 34 -5.02 -8.59 -10.27
CA PRO A 34 -3.95 -7.60 -10.29
C PRO A 34 -3.88 -6.74 -9.02
N VAL A 35 -5.02 -6.55 -8.35
CA VAL A 35 -5.11 -5.71 -7.15
C VAL A 35 -4.60 -6.47 -5.92
N ARG A 36 -4.86 -7.78 -5.85
CA ARG A 36 -4.38 -8.64 -4.76
C ARG A 36 -2.90 -8.98 -4.93
N ASP A 37 -2.49 -9.33 -6.14
CA ASP A 37 -1.15 -9.87 -6.41
C ASP A 37 -0.09 -8.77 -6.54
N PHE A 38 -0.43 -7.64 -7.18
CA PHE A 38 0.50 -6.51 -7.36
C PHE A 38 0.20 -5.32 -6.45
N GLY A 39 -0.82 -5.42 -5.60
CA GLY A 39 -1.18 -4.34 -4.70
C GLY A 39 -0.03 -3.93 -3.76
N TRP A 40 0.72 -4.90 -3.24
CA TRP A 40 1.94 -4.65 -2.46
C TRP A 40 3.02 -3.92 -3.26
N LEU A 41 3.19 -4.25 -4.54
CA LEU A 41 4.16 -3.59 -5.42
C LEU A 41 3.81 -2.11 -5.63
N MET A 42 2.53 -1.81 -5.87
CA MET A 42 2.04 -0.44 -6.03
C MET A 42 2.19 0.39 -4.75
N VAL A 43 1.94 -0.21 -3.58
CA VAL A 43 2.14 0.46 -2.28
C VAL A 43 3.61 0.74 -2.01
N ALA A 44 4.47 -0.27 -2.18
CA ALA A 44 5.91 -0.11 -1.96
C ALA A 44 6.48 0.96 -2.90
N TRP A 45 6.03 0.97 -4.16
CA TRP A 45 6.42 1.99 -5.13
C TRP A 45 5.93 3.39 -4.71
N GLY A 46 4.65 3.54 -4.35
CA GLY A 46 4.09 4.81 -3.91
C GLY A 46 4.76 5.35 -2.64
N ALA A 47 5.07 4.48 -1.67
CA ALA A 47 5.81 4.83 -0.47
C ALA A 47 7.24 5.28 -0.80
N GLY A 48 7.93 4.57 -1.70
CA GLY A 48 9.26 4.94 -2.18
C GLY A 48 9.28 6.32 -2.86
N VAL A 49 8.32 6.58 -3.75
CA VAL A 49 8.18 7.90 -4.40
C VAL A 49 7.91 9.00 -3.39
N ALA A 50 7.01 8.77 -2.42
CA ALA A 50 6.71 9.75 -1.38
C ALA A 50 7.94 10.09 -0.54
N VAL A 51 8.70 9.08 -0.10
CA VAL A 51 9.96 9.27 0.65
C VAL A 51 10.98 10.02 -0.21
N PHE A 52 11.13 9.65 -1.48
CA PHE A 52 12.02 10.33 -2.41
C PHE A 52 11.69 11.82 -2.53
N ILE A 53 10.41 12.17 -2.71
CA ILE A 53 9.98 13.58 -2.77
C ILE A 53 10.32 14.31 -1.47
N LEU A 54 10.06 13.70 -0.31
CA LEU A 54 10.36 14.31 0.99
C LEU A 54 11.86 14.55 1.16
N LEU A 55 12.72 13.60 0.79
CA LEU A 55 14.17 13.77 0.85
C LEU A 55 14.63 14.97 0.02
N PHE A 56 14.14 15.11 -1.21
CA PHE A 56 14.46 16.25 -2.07
C PHE A 56 13.88 17.57 -1.56
N ALA A 57 12.69 17.53 -0.95
CA ALA A 57 12.06 18.72 -0.36
C ALA A 57 12.85 19.25 0.86
N PHE A 58 13.47 18.37 1.64
CA PHE A 58 14.29 18.74 2.81
C PHE A 58 15.77 19.00 2.48
N ALA A 59 16.23 18.65 1.27
CA ALA A 59 17.61 18.86 0.84
C ALA A 59 17.88 20.30 0.35
N VAL A 60 16.91 21.22 0.49
CA VAL A 60 16.99 22.65 0.12
C VAL A 60 17.21 23.52 1.35
#